data_AF-A0A556TWZ6-F1
#
_entry.id   AF-A0A556TWZ6-F1
#
_cell.length_a   1.000
_cell.length_b   1.000
_cell.length_c   1.000
_cell.angle_alpha   90.00
_cell.angle_beta   90.00
_cell.angle_gamma   90.00
#
_symmetry.space_group_name_H-M   'P 1'
#
loop_
_entity.id
_entity.type
_entity.pdbx_description
1 polymer ?
#
loop_
_entity_poly.entity_id
_entity_poly.type
_entity_poly.pdbx_seq_one_letter_code
_entity_poly.pdbx_strand_id
1 'polypeptide(L)'
;MKVVFALLLCALCFLGLDAQCPEPNTLKDFEGNKICARMFEHSNYYYEQSCGGEYIDAYPNEDVPIIPSSWNNRISSLVVNKLCSLTVWSRTKKNGKKKKFSSGIVYRLKDVQQGLFGNWDNDISAYYCVC
;
A
#
# COMPACT_ATOMS: atom_id res chain seq x y z
N MET A 1 1.03 43.53 -11.71
CA MET A 1 -0.03 42.49 -11.77
C MET A 1 0.43 41.13 -12.31
N LYS A 2 1.45 41.04 -13.20
CA LYS A 2 1.95 39.74 -13.72
C LYS A 2 2.85 38.97 -12.74
N VAL A 3 3.57 39.67 -11.86
CA VAL A 3 4.54 39.05 -10.91
C VAL A 3 3.84 38.35 -9.73
N VAL A 4 2.66 38.85 -9.33
CA VAL A 4 1.87 38.28 -8.22
C VAL A 4 1.25 36.93 -8.61
N PHE A 5 0.84 36.78 -9.87
CA PHE A 5 0.32 35.51 -10.40
C PHE A 5 1.40 34.41 -10.47
N ALA A 6 2.66 34.77 -10.75
CA ALA A 6 3.76 33.80 -10.80
C ALA A 6 4.14 33.24 -9.42
N LEU A 7 4.00 34.04 -8.36
CA LEU A 7 4.29 33.62 -6.99
C LEU A 7 3.18 32.70 -6.43
N LEU A 8 1.92 32.91 -6.82
CA LEU A 8 0.78 32.06 -6.44
C LEU A 8 0.83 30.66 -7.06
N LEU A 9 1.34 30.51 -8.29
CA LEU A 9 1.53 29.19 -8.90
C LEU A 9 2.67 28.38 -8.25
N CYS A 10 3.71 29.05 -7.75
CA CYS A 10 4.84 28.37 -7.12
C CYS A 10 4.49 27.81 -5.73
N ALA A 11 3.56 28.46 -5.00
CA ALA A 11 3.09 27.98 -3.69
C ALA A 11 2.21 26.72 -3.76
N LEU A 12 1.51 26.49 -4.89
CA LEU A 12 0.68 25.29 -5.10
C LEU A 12 1.52 24.03 -5.36
N CYS A 13 2.80 24.17 -5.72
CA CYS A 13 3.69 23.03 -5.94
C CYS A 13 4.24 22.41 -4.65
N PHE A 14 4.04 23.05 -3.49
CA PHE A 14 4.56 22.59 -2.20
C PHE A 14 3.51 21.91 -1.30
N LEU A 15 2.24 21.82 -1.73
CA LEU A 15 1.15 21.19 -0.95
C LEU A 15 1.13 19.65 -1.02
N GLY A 16 2.29 19.01 -1.27
CA GLY A 16 2.36 17.56 -1.51
C GLY A 16 3.59 16.87 -0.93
N LEU A 17 4.21 17.43 0.11
CA LEU A 17 5.28 16.77 0.87
C LEU A 17 4.81 16.19 2.21
N ASP A 18 3.50 15.98 2.37
CA ASP A 18 3.03 15.10 3.44
C ASP A 18 3.30 13.65 3.08
N ALA A 19 3.55 12.83 4.10
CA ALA A 19 3.73 11.41 3.88
C ALA A 19 2.50 10.84 3.16
N GLN A 20 2.68 10.28 1.96
CA GLN A 20 1.51 9.90 1.13
C GLN A 20 0.79 8.66 1.69
N CYS A 21 1.44 7.93 2.59
CA CYS A 21 0.82 6.82 3.32
C CYS A 21 -0.22 7.33 4.33
N PRO A 22 -1.47 6.86 4.28
CA PRO A 22 -2.45 7.15 5.32
C PRO A 22 -2.03 6.52 6.65
N GLU A 23 -2.41 7.18 7.74
CA GLU A 23 -2.22 6.62 9.08
C GLU A 23 -3.03 5.32 9.25
N PRO A 24 -2.47 4.25 9.84
CA PRO A 24 -3.17 2.98 10.01
C PRO A 24 -4.56 3.08 10.62
N ASN A 25 -4.78 4.04 11.53
CA ASN A 25 -6.04 4.19 12.28
C ASN A 25 -7.13 4.90 11.49
N THR A 26 -6.78 5.54 10.38
CA THR A 26 -7.67 6.35 9.57
C THR A 26 -8.11 5.63 8.30
N LEU A 27 -7.67 4.38 8.10
CA LEU A 27 -8.03 3.56 6.94
C LEU A 27 -9.53 3.23 6.93
N LYS A 28 -10.26 4.00 6.12
CA LYS A 28 -11.68 3.83 5.80
C LYS A 28 -11.91 4.11 4.32
N ASP A 29 -12.93 3.49 3.76
CA ASP A 29 -13.37 3.82 2.40
C ASP A 29 -14.17 5.13 2.37
N PHE A 30 -14.68 5.50 1.20
CA PHE A 30 -15.47 6.72 1.01
C PHE A 30 -16.83 6.69 1.71
N GLU A 31 -17.36 5.51 2.02
CA GLU A 31 -18.61 5.29 2.74
C GLU A 31 -18.37 5.25 4.27
N GLY A 32 -17.10 5.23 4.70
CA GLY A 32 -16.69 5.16 6.09
C GLY A 32 -16.54 3.74 6.64
N ASN A 33 -16.63 2.71 5.80
CA ASN A 33 -16.41 1.32 6.21
C ASN A 33 -14.93 1.10 6.55
N LYS A 34 -14.67 0.22 7.52
CA LYS A 34 -13.31 -0.11 7.94
C LYS A 34 -12.59 -0.87 6.82
N ILE A 35 -11.42 -0.37 6.42
CA ILE A 35 -10.49 -1.09 5.55
C ILE A 35 -9.51 -1.88 6.42
N CYS A 36 -9.23 -3.14 6.07
CA CYS A 36 -8.26 -3.96 6.79
C CYS A 36 -6.82 -3.62 6.38
N ALA A 37 -6.56 -3.51 5.08
CA ALA A 37 -5.30 -3.01 4.56
C ALA A 37 -5.50 -2.30 3.22
N ARG A 38 -4.67 -1.30 2.94
CA ARG A 38 -4.58 -0.64 1.64
C ARG A 38 -3.22 -0.96 1.02
N MET A 39 -3.23 -1.47 -0.21
CA MET A 39 -2.03 -1.89 -0.94
C MET A 39 -1.83 -0.97 -2.15
N PHE A 40 -0.66 -0.36 -2.25
CA PHE A 40 -0.36 0.70 -3.22
C PHE A 40 0.59 0.22 -4.31
N GLU A 41 0.42 0.77 -5.51
CA GLU A 41 1.23 0.43 -6.67
C GLU A 41 2.67 0.91 -6.53
N HIS A 42 2.91 2.11 -5.98
CA HIS A 42 4.23 2.72 -5.98
C HIS A 42 4.79 2.97 -4.58
N SER A 43 6.09 2.68 -4.44
CA SER A 43 6.93 3.05 -3.31
C SER A 43 8.06 3.94 -3.81
N ASN A 44 8.61 4.76 -2.92
CA ASN A 44 9.67 5.69 -3.27
C ASN A 44 10.96 5.34 -2.54
N TYR A 45 12.10 5.86 -2.99
CA TYR A 45 13.32 5.80 -2.21
C TYR A 45 13.16 6.44 -0.82
N TYR A 46 12.53 7.61 -0.77
CA TYR A 46 12.17 8.31 0.47
C TYR A 46 10.88 7.71 1.06
N TYR A 47 10.90 7.33 2.34
CA TYR A 47 9.78 6.62 2.95
C TYR A 47 8.51 7.46 3.00
N GLU A 48 8.65 8.74 3.35
CA GLU A 48 7.58 9.72 3.35
C GLU A 48 6.93 9.89 1.96
N GLN A 49 7.65 9.65 0.86
CA GLN A 49 7.08 9.75 -0.49
C GLN A 49 6.50 8.43 -1.03
N SER A 50 6.35 7.41 -0.18
CA SER A 50 5.78 6.09 -0.57
C SER A 50 4.26 6.04 -0.40
N CYS A 51 3.63 4.93 -0.79
CA CYS A 51 2.16 4.81 -0.91
C CYS A 51 1.57 5.68 -2.02
N GLY A 52 2.26 5.74 -3.16
CA GLY A 52 1.81 6.48 -4.33
C GLY A 52 1.12 5.60 -5.39
N GLY A 53 0.64 6.27 -6.45
CA GLY A 53 -0.09 5.61 -7.53
C GLY A 53 -1.50 5.20 -7.14
N GLU A 54 -2.04 4.24 -7.88
CA GLU A 54 -3.33 3.61 -7.55
C GLU A 54 -3.19 2.73 -6.29
N TYR A 55 -4.33 2.34 -5.73
CA TYR A 55 -4.38 1.40 -4.60
C TYR A 55 -5.53 0.41 -4.75
N ILE A 56 -5.39 -0.74 -4.08
CA ILE A 56 -6.46 -1.71 -3.87
C ILE A 56 -6.66 -1.91 -2.36
N ASP A 57 -7.92 -1.86 -1.95
CA ASP A 57 -8.32 -2.08 -0.57
C ASP A 57 -8.64 -3.55 -0.33
N ALA A 58 -8.16 -4.06 0.80
CA ALA A 58 -8.57 -5.33 1.38
C ALA A 58 -9.52 -5.06 2.55
N TYR A 59 -10.70 -5.62 2.51
CA TYR A 59 -11.72 -5.50 3.54
C TYR A 59 -11.51 -6.53 4.67
N PRO A 60 -12.09 -6.30 5.87
CA PRO A 60 -12.03 -7.25 6.96
C PRO A 60 -12.58 -8.62 6.56
N ASN A 61 -11.82 -9.69 6.87
CA ASN A 61 -12.11 -11.08 6.53
C ASN A 61 -12.17 -11.37 5.02
N GLU A 62 -11.71 -10.44 4.17
CA GLU A 62 -11.66 -10.66 2.74
C GLU A 62 -10.56 -11.66 2.38
N ASP A 63 -10.97 -12.69 1.65
CA ASP A 63 -10.12 -13.77 1.19
C ASP A 63 -10.02 -13.78 -0.35
N VAL A 64 -8.87 -13.35 -0.85
CA VAL A 64 -8.61 -13.22 -2.28
C VAL A 64 -7.52 -14.21 -2.69
N PRO A 65 -7.89 -15.44 -3.09
CA PRO A 65 -6.93 -16.44 -3.54
C PRO A 65 -6.31 -16.08 -4.90
N ILE A 66 -6.95 -15.23 -5.71
CA ILE A 66 -6.43 -14.75 -6.99
C ILE A 66 -6.72 -13.26 -7.06
N ILE A 67 -5.69 -12.42 -6.93
CA ILE A 67 -5.84 -10.96 -7.08
C ILE A 67 -6.23 -10.61 -8.52
N PRO A 68 -6.97 -9.51 -8.77
CA PRO A 68 -7.22 -9.04 -10.13
C PRO A 68 -5.95 -8.97 -10.96
N SER A 69 -6.02 -9.37 -12.23
CA SER A 69 -4.85 -9.44 -13.12
C SER A 69 -4.14 -8.10 -13.27
N SER A 70 -4.89 -6.99 -13.19
CA SER A 70 -4.35 -5.63 -13.20
C SER A 70 -3.53 -5.29 -11.95
N TRP A 71 -3.56 -6.10 -10.89
CA TRP A 71 -2.86 -5.88 -9.62
C TRP A 71 -1.83 -6.94 -9.29
N ASN A 72 -1.86 -8.08 -9.99
CA ASN A 72 -0.90 -9.15 -9.79
C ASN A 72 0.52 -8.61 -10.00
N ASN A 73 1.38 -8.79 -8.99
CA ASN A 73 2.79 -8.38 -9.04
C ASN A 73 2.99 -6.87 -9.26
N ARG A 74 2.12 -6.02 -8.69
CA ARG A 74 2.24 -4.55 -8.76
C ARG A 74 2.36 -3.84 -7.41
N ILE A 75 2.06 -4.52 -6.31
CA ILE A 75 2.05 -3.88 -5.00
C ILE A 75 3.49 -3.68 -4.54
N SER A 76 3.83 -2.45 -4.16
CA SER A 76 5.18 -2.08 -3.71
C SER A 76 5.22 -1.39 -2.34
N SER A 77 4.06 -0.97 -1.80
CA SER A 77 3.91 -0.50 -0.42
C SER A 77 2.52 -0.80 0.11
N LEU A 78 2.35 -0.84 1.42
CA LEU A 78 1.06 -1.15 2.04
C LEU A 78 0.89 -0.55 3.42
N VAL A 79 -0.36 -0.34 3.82
CA VAL A 79 -0.75 0.06 5.18
C VAL A 79 -1.77 -0.94 5.70
N VAL A 80 -1.52 -1.50 6.88
CA VAL A 80 -2.43 -2.40 7.59
C VAL A 80 -3.05 -1.66 8.76
N ASN A 81 -4.37 -1.68 8.86
CA ASN A 81 -5.12 -0.99 9.91
C ASN A 81 -4.78 -1.54 11.30
N LYS A 82 -5.03 -0.75 12.34
CA LYS A 82 -4.89 -1.19 13.73
C LYS A 82 -5.75 -2.40 14.02
N LEU A 83 -5.16 -3.31 14.81
CA LEU A 83 -5.75 -4.59 15.20
C LEU A 83 -6.06 -5.53 14.03
N CYS A 84 -5.51 -5.24 12.85
CA CYS A 84 -5.63 -6.10 11.69
C CYS A 84 -4.28 -6.72 11.31
N SER A 85 -4.34 -7.75 10.48
CA SER A 85 -3.18 -8.35 9.85
C SER A 85 -3.48 -8.77 8.42
N LEU A 86 -2.54 -8.51 7.53
CA LEU A 86 -2.62 -8.89 6.13
C LEU A 86 -1.66 -10.05 5.89
N THR A 87 -2.18 -11.16 5.40
CA THR A 87 -1.36 -12.29 4.93
C THR A 87 -1.35 -12.27 3.41
N VAL A 88 -0.16 -12.37 2.81
CA VAL A 88 0.04 -12.36 1.36
C VAL A 88 0.80 -13.59 0.89
N TRP A 89 0.61 -13.92 -0.38
CA TRP A 89 1.28 -15.01 -1.05
C TRP A 89 1.88 -14.58 -2.38
N SER A 90 3.03 -15.18 -2.70
CA SER A 90 3.79 -14.84 -3.91
C SER A 90 3.25 -15.46 -5.20
N ARG A 91 2.28 -16.36 -5.07
CA ARG A 91 1.62 -17.02 -6.20
C ARG A 91 0.13 -17.11 -5.96
N THR A 92 -0.62 -17.12 -7.05
CA THR A 92 -2.07 -17.30 -7.03
C THR A 92 -2.48 -18.61 -6.36
N LYS A 93 -3.75 -18.67 -5.95
CA LYS A 93 -4.36 -19.74 -5.16
C LYS A 93 -3.63 -19.97 -3.83
N LYS A 94 -3.08 -18.88 -3.24
CA LYS A 94 -2.35 -18.89 -1.96
C LYS A 94 -1.14 -19.82 -1.91
N ASN A 95 -0.37 -19.87 -3.00
CA ASN A 95 0.81 -20.72 -3.12
C ASN A 95 2.11 -19.91 -3.02
N GLY A 96 3.25 -20.61 -3.06
CA GLY A 96 4.57 -19.97 -3.04
C GLY A 96 4.97 -19.51 -1.65
N LYS A 97 5.69 -18.39 -1.58
CA LYS A 97 6.14 -17.81 -0.32
C LYS A 97 4.95 -17.12 0.36
N LYS A 98 4.97 -17.07 1.69
CA LYS A 98 3.92 -16.48 2.52
C LYS A 98 4.53 -15.46 3.47
N LYS A 99 3.86 -14.32 3.66
CA LYS A 99 4.23 -13.33 4.67
C LYS A 99 2.99 -12.78 5.35
N LYS A 100 3.10 -12.58 6.66
CA LYS A 100 2.10 -11.86 7.46
C LYS A 100 2.67 -10.50 7.84
N PHE A 101 1.90 -9.46 7.55
CA PHE A 101 2.12 -8.08 7.96
C PHE A 101 1.15 -7.76 9.10
N SER A 102 1.71 -7.28 10.21
CA SER A 102 0.93 -6.73 11.33
C SER A 102 0.50 -5.30 11.02
N SER A 103 -0.36 -4.73 11.87
CA SER A 103 -0.76 -3.32 11.80
C SER A 103 0.43 -2.38 11.68
N GLY A 104 0.33 -1.39 10.79
CA GLY A 104 1.39 -0.43 10.54
C GLY A 104 1.59 -0.13 9.06
N ILE A 105 2.60 0.68 8.78
CA ILE A 105 2.98 1.08 7.43
C ILE A 105 4.19 0.24 7.00
N VAL A 106 4.14 -0.29 5.79
CA VAL A 106 5.28 -0.87 5.09
C VAL A 106 5.57 0.04 3.90
N TYR A 107 6.48 0.99 4.11
CA TYR A 107 6.79 2.02 3.12
C TYR A 107 7.34 1.42 1.82
N ARG A 108 8.14 0.35 1.89
CA ARG A 108 8.73 -0.28 0.71
C ARG A 108 8.80 -1.79 0.88
N LEU A 109 8.11 -2.52 0.02
CA LEU A 109 8.18 -3.98 0.00
C LEU A 109 9.53 -4.50 -0.50
N LYS A 110 10.31 -3.67 -1.21
CA LYS A 110 11.69 -4.01 -1.60
C LYS A 110 12.63 -4.23 -0.41
N ASP A 111 12.30 -3.67 0.76
CA ASP A 111 13.07 -3.86 2.00
C ASP A 111 12.64 -5.12 2.75
N VAL A 112 11.51 -5.72 2.37
CA VAL A 112 10.95 -6.90 3.01
C VAL A 112 11.42 -8.13 2.25
N GLN A 113 12.40 -8.83 2.82
CA GLN A 113 12.99 -10.00 2.19
C GLN A 113 12.03 -11.19 2.07
N GLN A 114 12.24 -11.97 1.03
CA GLN A 114 11.53 -13.23 0.75
C GLN A 114 12.42 -14.47 0.99
N GLY A 115 13.19 -14.45 2.07
CA GLY A 115 14.24 -15.44 2.32
C GLY A 115 15.61 -14.95 1.82
N LEU A 116 16.45 -15.86 1.34
CA LEU A 116 17.83 -15.54 0.93
C LEU A 116 17.92 -14.69 -0.35
N PHE A 117 16.95 -14.84 -1.25
CA PHE A 117 16.90 -14.12 -2.52
C PHE A 117 15.52 -13.50 -2.73
N GLY A 118 15.51 -12.26 -3.22
CA GLY A 118 14.32 -11.50 -3.55
C GLY A 118 13.67 -10.80 -2.35
N ASN A 119 12.67 -10.00 -2.67
CA ASN A 119 11.87 -9.22 -1.73
C ASN A 119 10.39 -9.28 -2.15
N TRP A 120 9.52 -8.62 -1.39
CA TRP A 120 8.08 -8.63 -1.64
C TRP A 120 7.61 -7.58 -2.65
N ASP A 121 8.52 -6.76 -3.17
CA ASP A 121 8.18 -5.74 -4.15
C ASP A 121 7.66 -6.39 -5.42
N ASN A 122 6.47 -5.99 -5.86
CA ASN A 122 5.87 -6.48 -7.09
C ASN A 122 5.76 -8.01 -7.14
N ASP A 123 5.50 -8.67 -6.01
CA ASP A 123 5.44 -10.14 -5.95
C ASP A 123 4.17 -10.67 -5.28
N ILE A 124 3.23 -9.82 -4.89
CA ILE A 124 1.96 -10.26 -4.28
C ILE A 124 0.97 -10.69 -5.37
N SER A 125 0.44 -11.91 -5.24
CA SER A 125 -0.55 -12.49 -6.16
C SER A 125 -1.85 -12.97 -5.49
N ALA A 126 -1.88 -13.02 -4.16
CA ALA A 126 -3.05 -13.39 -3.36
C ALA A 126 -2.93 -12.82 -1.95
N TYR A 127 -4.06 -12.59 -1.28
CA TYR A 127 -4.08 -12.08 0.08
C TYR A 127 -5.28 -12.57 0.89
N TYR A 128 -5.16 -12.44 2.21
CA TYR A 128 -6.21 -12.65 3.18
C TYR A 128 -6.02 -11.67 4.32
N CYS A 129 -7.04 -10.88 4.63
CA CYS A 129 -6.95 -9.84 5.64
C CYS A 129 -7.89 -10.13 6.81
N VAL A 130 -7.37 -10.05 8.04
CA VAL A 130 -8.13 -10.33 9.27
C VAL A 130 -8.05 -9.14 10.20
N CYS A 131 -9.20 -8.74 10.72
CA CYS A 131 -9.41 -7.90 11.89
C CYS A 131 -10.38 -8.67 12.81
#